data_AF-A0A1H5VAB7-F1
#
_entry.id   AF-A0A1H5VAB7-F1
#
_cell.length_a   1.000
_cell.length_b   1.000
_cell.length_c   1.000
_cell.angle_alpha   90.00
_cell.angle_beta   90.00
_cell.angle_gamma   90.00
#
_symmetry.space_group_name_H-M   'P 1'
#
loop_
_entity.id
_entity.type
_entity.pdbx_description
1 polymer ?
#
loop_
_entity_poly.entity_id
_entity_poly.type
_entity_poly.pdbx_seq_one_letter_code
_entity_poly.pdbx_strand_id
1 'polypeptide(L)'
;MRGALRGLPTCSFKNIREQLYRESFTLYHPASIVQKSLSVNSQFCKAVVGNGYLSFLQMVNATCRYLLGATRQGGVIFWQIDHEGRAHDGKVMYYRTDCHRDKAHNPTWVHTFLERRYRDHSRHQGTHCLFGLHLLRSASGDVAIVEAEKTAVILSEHYPQYIWLATGGLGELQPDKLRPLRGRKVVLFPDTDPDGKTFRSWSDIAREVMDSVFWEGSPPIRVSPILEQHASPAQKAAKIDLADFLLDARLP
;
A
#
# COMPACT_ATOMS: atom_id res chain seq x y z
N MET A 1 -22.94 30.53 31.27
CA MET A 1 -21.89 29.49 31.28
C MET A 1 -21.42 29.22 29.85
N ARG A 2 -20.41 29.95 29.38
CA ARG A 2 -19.66 29.65 28.15
C ARG A 2 -18.19 29.71 28.54
N GLY A 3 -17.56 28.54 28.66
CA GLY A 3 -16.18 28.39 29.09
C GLY A 3 -15.41 27.51 28.10
N ALA A 4 -14.54 28.18 27.33
CA ALA A 4 -13.22 27.76 26.88
C ALA A 4 -12.99 26.27 26.49
N LEU A 5 -12.99 26.00 25.19
CA LEU A 5 -12.02 25.06 24.59
C LEU A 5 -10.99 25.90 23.81
N ARG A 6 -9.97 26.40 24.52
CA ARG A 6 -8.72 26.88 23.92
C ARG A 6 -7.60 26.00 24.45
N GLY A 7 -6.80 25.41 23.55
CA GLY A 7 -5.51 24.84 23.92
C GLY A 7 -5.26 23.37 23.59
N LEU A 8 -5.89 22.77 22.56
CA LEU A 8 -5.27 21.59 21.96
C LEU A 8 -4.09 22.06 21.09
N PRO A 9 -2.85 21.62 21.34
CA PRO A 9 -1.73 21.98 20.49
C PRO A 9 -2.04 21.47 19.09
N THR A 10 -2.20 22.40 18.14
CA THR A 10 -2.26 22.08 16.73
C THR A 10 -0.89 21.52 16.35
N CYS A 11 -0.76 20.20 16.39
CA CYS A 11 0.40 19.52 15.84
C CYS A 11 0.40 19.81 14.34
N SER A 12 1.13 20.84 13.93
CA SER A 12 1.19 21.25 12.53
C SER A 12 1.94 20.17 11.75
N PHE A 13 1.65 20.02 10.45
CA PHE A 13 2.34 19.07 9.58
C PHE A 13 3.86 19.28 9.58
N LYS A 14 4.31 20.51 9.85
CA LYS A 14 5.72 20.86 10.07
C LYS A 14 6.29 20.15 11.30
N ASN A 15 5.54 20.08 12.40
CA ASN A 15 5.96 19.43 13.64
C ASN A 15 6.06 17.91 13.48
N ILE A 16 5.10 17.28 12.80
CA ILE A 16 5.13 15.84 12.49
C ILE A 16 6.30 15.53 11.56
N ARG A 17 6.50 16.35 10.52
CA ARG A 17 7.65 16.23 9.60
C ARG A 17 8.99 16.40 10.32
N GLU A 18 9.10 17.35 11.26
CA GLU A 18 10.32 17.55 12.07
C GLU A 18 10.54 16.44 13.09
N GLN A 19 9.48 15.82 13.60
CA GLN A 19 9.57 14.68 14.50
C GLN A 19 9.99 13.41 13.74
N LEU A 20 9.38 13.13 12.60
CA LEU A 20 9.80 12.02 11.72
C LEU A 20 11.22 12.22 11.17
N TYR A 21 11.63 13.46 10.90
CA TYR A 21 13.00 13.80 10.54
C TYR A 21 14.01 13.52 11.67
N ARG A 22 13.59 13.70 12.94
CA ARG A 22 14.42 13.39 14.12
C ARG A 22 14.50 11.89 14.42
N GLU A 23 13.42 11.15 14.14
CA GLU A 23 13.31 9.72 14.44
C GLU A 23 13.87 8.83 13.31
N SER A 24 14.17 9.39 12.13
CA SER A 24 14.76 8.65 11.01
C SER A 24 16.18 9.13 10.68
N PHE A 25 17.19 8.45 11.23
CA PHE A 25 18.58 8.61 10.81
C PHE A 25 19.21 7.28 10.41
N THR A 26 19.35 7.03 9.10
CA THR A 26 20.64 6.75 8.41
C THR A 26 20.40 6.47 6.92
N LEU A 27 20.62 7.49 6.09
CA LEU A 27 21.44 7.54 4.86
C LEU A 27 20.94 8.62 3.88
N TYR A 28 21.88 9.45 3.44
CA TYR A 28 21.77 10.73 2.76
C TYR A 28 21.32 10.68 1.28
N HIS A 29 20.46 11.61 0.87
CA HIS A 29 20.62 12.48 -0.33
C HIS A 29 19.65 13.70 -0.23
N PRO A 30 19.92 14.88 -0.84
CA PRO A 30 19.06 16.07 -0.71
C PRO A 30 17.62 15.76 -1.11
N ALA A 31 16.67 16.08 -0.21
CA ALA A 31 15.24 15.73 -0.26
C ALA A 31 14.80 14.98 -1.53
N SER A 32 14.85 13.65 -1.46
CA SER A 32 14.42 12.77 -2.54
C SER A 32 13.01 13.14 -3.01
N ILE A 33 12.68 12.83 -4.27
CA ILE A 33 11.34 13.10 -4.80
C ILE A 33 10.22 12.50 -3.93
N VAL A 34 10.52 11.38 -3.25
CA VAL A 34 9.69 10.76 -2.22
C VAL A 34 9.40 11.73 -1.06
N GLN A 35 10.44 12.32 -0.45
CA GLN A 35 10.26 13.27 0.66
C GLN A 35 9.57 14.55 0.23
N LYS A 36 9.82 15.03 -0.99
CA LYS A 36 9.20 16.25 -1.54
C LYS A 36 7.72 16.06 -1.84
N SER A 37 7.30 14.85 -2.19
CA SER A 37 5.90 14.55 -2.54
C SER A 37 5.05 14.11 -1.35
N LEU A 38 5.68 13.72 -0.23
CA LEU A 38 5.01 13.23 0.99
C LEU A 38 3.87 14.17 1.43
N SER A 39 2.64 13.69 1.35
CA SER A 39 1.46 14.56 1.53
C SER A 39 0.17 13.77 1.71
N VAL A 40 -0.73 14.30 2.54
CA VAL A 40 -2.11 13.82 2.72
C VAL A 40 -3.11 14.49 1.76
N ASN A 41 -2.65 15.32 0.82
CA ASN A 41 -3.54 16.14 -0.01
C ASN A 41 -4.09 15.44 -1.27
N SER A 42 -3.71 14.19 -1.53
CA SER A 42 -4.25 13.41 -2.64
C SER A 42 -5.75 13.16 -2.47
N GLN A 43 -6.46 12.98 -3.58
CA GLN A 43 -7.87 12.62 -3.59
C GLN A 43 -8.11 11.29 -2.86
N PHE A 44 -7.16 10.35 -2.96
CA PHE A 44 -7.16 9.11 -2.19
C PHE A 44 -7.25 9.36 -0.69
N CYS A 45 -6.33 10.13 -0.11
CA CYS A 45 -6.32 10.38 1.33
C CYS A 45 -7.62 11.06 1.79
N LYS A 46 -8.12 12.01 0.99
CA LYS A 46 -9.39 12.69 1.25
C LYS A 46 -10.58 11.74 1.17
N ALA A 47 -10.61 10.84 0.20
CA ALA A 47 -11.68 9.86 0.05
C ALA A 47 -11.69 8.82 1.16
N VAL A 48 -10.51 8.31 1.56
CA VAL A 48 -10.38 7.37 2.69
C VAL A 48 -10.91 7.98 3.98
N VAL A 49 -10.53 9.24 4.28
CA VAL A 49 -11.04 9.95 5.47
C VAL A 49 -12.53 10.29 5.33
N GLY A 50 -12.94 10.79 4.16
CA GLY A 50 -14.32 11.21 3.89
C GLY A 50 -15.34 10.07 3.94
N ASN A 51 -14.94 8.84 3.67
CA ASN A 51 -15.77 7.65 3.79
C ASN A 51 -15.65 6.96 5.16
N GLY A 52 -14.85 7.51 6.08
CA GLY A 52 -14.72 6.96 7.44
C GLY A 52 -13.88 5.69 7.55
N TYR A 53 -13.14 5.28 6.52
CA TYR A 53 -12.21 4.15 6.62
C TYR A 53 -11.09 4.44 7.63
N LEU A 54 -10.60 5.68 7.67
CA LEU A 54 -9.58 6.15 8.62
C LEU A 54 -9.94 7.54 9.15
N SER A 55 -9.60 7.82 10.41
CA SER A 55 -9.54 9.20 10.90
C SER A 55 -8.43 9.99 10.21
N PHE A 56 -8.47 11.31 10.28
CA PHE A 56 -7.40 12.16 9.73
C PHE A 56 -6.03 11.81 10.33
N LEU A 57 -5.95 11.54 11.64
CA LEU A 57 -4.70 11.17 12.29
C LEU A 57 -4.16 9.82 11.80
N GLN A 58 -5.03 8.81 11.66
CA GLN A 58 -4.65 7.50 11.09
C GLN A 58 -4.17 7.64 9.65
N MET A 59 -4.82 8.50 8.85
CA MET A 59 -4.37 8.77 7.48
C MET A 59 -2.99 9.44 7.47
N VAL A 60 -2.71 10.38 8.38
CA VAL A 60 -1.36 10.96 8.55
C VAL A 60 -0.35 9.88 8.89
N ASN A 61 -0.64 9.02 9.88
CA ASN A 61 0.24 7.91 10.27
C ASN A 61 0.55 6.98 9.10
N ALA A 62 -0.48 6.56 8.36
CA ALA A 62 -0.31 5.68 7.21
C ALA A 62 0.42 6.37 6.04
N THR A 63 0.18 7.67 5.80
CA THR A 63 0.97 8.46 4.84
C THR A 63 2.45 8.48 5.22
N CYS A 64 2.78 8.65 6.49
CA CYS A 64 4.16 8.63 6.95
C CYS A 64 4.78 7.23 6.88
N ARG A 65 4.04 6.19 7.27
CA ARG A 65 4.47 4.78 7.21
C ARG A 65 4.81 4.36 5.78
N TYR A 66 3.90 4.61 4.83
CA TYR A 66 4.06 4.21 3.43
C TYR A 66 4.71 5.25 2.53
N LEU A 67 5.11 6.39 3.10
CA LEU A 67 5.69 7.52 2.38
C LEU A 67 4.80 8.05 1.25
N LEU A 68 3.47 8.00 1.43
CA LEU A 68 2.51 8.33 0.36
C LEU A 68 2.74 9.75 -0.19
N GLY A 69 2.95 9.83 -1.50
CA GLY A 69 3.11 11.11 -2.19
C GLY A 69 1.78 11.64 -2.74
N ALA A 70 1.76 12.94 -3.09
CA ALA A 70 0.67 13.53 -3.85
C ALA A 70 1.19 14.32 -5.06
N THR A 71 0.51 14.19 -6.21
CA THR A 71 0.71 15.07 -7.36
C THR A 71 -0.08 16.37 -7.19
N ARG A 72 0.29 17.41 -7.95
CA ARG A 72 -0.45 18.69 -7.94
C ARG A 72 -1.89 18.54 -8.44
N GLN A 73 -2.14 17.54 -9.28
CA GLN A 73 -3.44 17.20 -9.86
C GLN A 73 -4.28 16.31 -8.93
N GLY A 74 -3.81 16.02 -7.72
CA GLY A 74 -4.57 15.27 -6.72
C GLY A 74 -4.39 13.75 -6.78
N GLY A 75 -3.51 13.23 -7.63
CA GLY A 75 -3.15 11.81 -7.65
C GLY A 75 -2.33 11.42 -6.42
N VAL A 76 -2.54 10.20 -5.91
CA VAL A 76 -1.66 9.60 -4.90
C VAL A 76 -0.49 8.91 -5.58
N ILE A 77 0.67 8.94 -4.95
CA ILE A 77 1.87 8.22 -5.39
C ILE A 77 2.14 7.09 -4.40
N PHE A 78 2.00 5.86 -4.87
CA PHE A 78 2.41 4.65 -4.17
C PHE A 78 3.84 4.31 -4.59
N TRP A 79 4.82 4.66 -3.75
CA TRP A 79 6.23 4.44 -4.06
C TRP A 79 6.61 2.96 -4.01
N GLN A 80 7.39 2.54 -5.00
CA GLN A 80 8.04 1.24 -5.10
C GLN A 80 9.41 1.34 -4.46
N ILE A 81 9.48 1.05 -3.16
CA ILE A 81 10.70 1.17 -2.35
C ILE A 81 11.09 -0.23 -1.89
N ASP A 82 12.30 -0.66 -2.26
CA ASP A 82 12.76 -1.99 -1.89
C ASP A 82 13.11 -2.14 -0.41
N HIS A 83 13.45 -3.37 -0.02
CA HIS A 83 13.86 -3.70 1.34
C HIS A 83 15.21 -3.07 1.78
N GLU A 84 15.98 -2.48 0.86
CA GLU A 84 17.17 -1.67 1.16
C GLU A 84 16.82 -0.17 1.31
N GLY A 85 15.58 0.22 1.03
CA GLY A 85 15.10 1.60 1.07
C GLY A 85 15.36 2.40 -0.20
N ARG A 86 15.70 1.75 -1.31
CA ARG A 86 15.89 2.41 -2.61
C ARG A 86 14.54 2.57 -3.29
N ALA A 87 14.19 3.79 -3.66
CA ALA A 87 13.00 4.08 -4.45
C ALA A 87 13.28 3.81 -5.93
N HIS A 88 12.57 2.86 -6.52
CA HIS A 88 12.70 2.48 -7.93
C HIS A 88 11.78 3.29 -8.83
N ASP A 89 10.54 3.50 -8.40
CA ASP A 89 9.53 4.29 -9.11
C ASP A 89 8.35 4.63 -8.17
N GLY A 90 7.33 5.32 -8.67
CA GLY A 90 6.07 5.54 -7.95
C GLY A 90 4.87 5.37 -8.85
N LYS A 91 3.94 4.51 -8.47
CA LYS A 91 2.67 4.34 -9.18
C LYS A 91 1.74 5.47 -8.81
N VAL A 92 1.31 6.24 -9.80
CA VAL A 92 0.38 7.36 -9.64
C VAL A 92 -1.02 6.89 -9.95
N MET A 93 -1.93 7.06 -8.98
CA MET A 93 -3.33 6.68 -9.09
C MET A 93 -4.27 7.82 -8.68
N TYR A 94 -5.48 7.78 -9.21
CA TYR A 94 -6.55 8.73 -8.91
C TYR A 94 -7.77 7.99 -8.36
N TYR A 95 -8.46 8.64 -7.44
CA TYR A 95 -9.59 8.08 -6.71
C TYR A 95 -10.72 9.10 -6.69
N ARG A 96 -11.95 8.60 -6.82
CA ARG A 96 -13.17 9.39 -6.66
C ARG A 96 -13.48 9.58 -5.17
N THR A 97 -14.45 10.44 -4.89
CA THR A 97 -14.88 10.74 -3.51
C THR A 97 -15.50 9.54 -2.78
N ASP A 98 -15.92 8.50 -3.50
CA ASP A 98 -16.47 7.25 -2.96
C ASP A 98 -15.38 6.20 -2.65
N CYS A 99 -14.10 6.59 -2.67
CA CYS A 99 -12.95 5.71 -2.43
C CYS A 99 -12.71 4.64 -3.51
N HIS A 100 -13.49 4.64 -4.61
CA HIS A 100 -13.18 3.82 -5.77
C HIS A 100 -12.17 4.50 -6.68
N ARG A 101 -11.35 3.69 -7.37
CA ARG A 101 -10.42 4.15 -8.40
C ARG A 101 -11.18 4.93 -9.47
N ASP A 102 -10.63 6.07 -9.85
CA ASP A 102 -11.10 6.81 -11.01
C ASP A 102 -10.64 6.10 -12.30
N LYS A 103 -11.59 5.56 -13.06
CA LYS A 103 -11.33 4.86 -14.32
C LYS A 103 -11.12 5.82 -15.51
N ALA A 104 -11.43 7.11 -15.35
CA ALA A 104 -11.15 8.11 -16.39
C ALA A 104 -9.64 8.43 -16.46
N HIS A 105 -8.89 8.17 -15.40
CA HIS A 105 -7.44 8.36 -15.33
C HIS A 105 -6.73 7.01 -15.28
N ASN A 106 -5.99 6.70 -16.35
CA ASN A 106 -5.14 5.52 -16.34
C ASN A 106 -4.01 5.69 -15.31
N PRO A 107 -3.70 4.65 -14.51
CA PRO A 107 -2.51 4.61 -13.69
C PRO A 107 -1.30 4.93 -14.54
N THR A 108 -0.42 5.73 -13.98
CA THR A 108 0.83 6.11 -14.63
C THR A 108 1.94 6.03 -13.59
N TRP A 109 3.16 6.38 -13.98
CA TRP A 109 4.34 6.20 -13.17
C TRP A 109 5.10 7.51 -13.03
N VAL A 110 5.82 7.68 -11.92
CA VAL A 110 6.62 8.87 -11.67
C VAL A 110 7.68 9.04 -12.75
N HIS A 111 8.36 7.97 -13.18
CA HIS A 111 9.33 8.05 -14.26
C HIS A 111 8.73 8.69 -15.53
N THR A 112 7.49 8.36 -15.91
CA THR A 112 6.84 8.93 -17.10
C THR A 112 6.74 10.47 -17.03
N PHE A 113 6.54 11.04 -15.83
CA PHE A 113 6.57 12.49 -15.64
C PHE A 113 7.99 13.06 -15.72
N LEU A 114 8.97 12.34 -15.18
CA LEU A 114 10.37 12.74 -15.17
C LEU A 114 10.97 12.72 -16.59
N GLU A 115 10.73 11.65 -17.36
CA GLU A 115 11.15 11.53 -18.76
C GLU A 115 10.60 12.69 -19.59
N ARG A 116 9.30 12.99 -19.45
CA ARG A 116 8.66 14.14 -20.14
C ARG A 116 9.28 15.48 -19.74
N ARG A 117 9.63 15.65 -18.47
CA ARG A 117 10.17 16.91 -17.95
C ARG A 117 11.63 17.12 -18.32
N TYR A 118 12.45 16.09 -18.24
CA TYR A 118 13.90 16.16 -18.40
C TYR A 118 14.39 15.67 -19.76
N ARG A 119 13.50 15.12 -20.61
CA ARG A 119 13.82 14.48 -21.91
C ARG A 119 14.86 13.37 -21.80
N ASP A 120 14.99 12.80 -20.61
CA ASP A 120 15.82 11.64 -20.34
C ASP A 120 15.02 10.40 -20.70
N HIS A 121 15.57 9.58 -21.61
CA HIS A 121 14.96 8.33 -22.08
C HIS A 121 15.79 7.12 -21.63
N SER A 122 16.68 7.30 -20.64
CA SER A 122 17.36 6.18 -20.01
C SER A 122 16.30 5.18 -19.56
N ARG A 123 16.35 3.97 -20.15
CA ARG A 123 15.37 2.91 -19.89
C ARG A 123 15.37 2.60 -18.40
N HIS A 124 14.37 3.10 -17.68
CA HIS A 124 14.06 2.60 -16.36
C HIS A 124 13.39 1.24 -16.55
N GLN A 125 14.19 0.17 -16.58
CA GLN A 125 13.67 -1.18 -16.32
C GLN A 125 13.38 -1.23 -14.81
N GLY A 126 12.33 -0.53 -14.39
CA GLY A 126 11.92 -0.46 -13.00
C GLY A 126 11.56 -1.87 -12.54
N THR A 127 12.42 -2.50 -11.76
CA THR A 127 12.05 -3.71 -11.03
C THR A 127 10.95 -3.31 -10.05
N HIS A 128 9.70 -3.62 -10.36
CA HIS A 128 8.59 -3.39 -9.46
C HIS A 128 8.70 -4.36 -8.27
N CYS A 129 8.60 -3.84 -7.06
CA CYS A 129 8.62 -4.63 -5.84
C CYS A 129 7.21 -4.69 -5.24
N LEU A 130 7.08 -5.24 -4.03
CA LEU A 130 5.82 -5.10 -3.31
C LEU A 130 5.74 -3.67 -2.75
N PHE A 131 4.57 -3.04 -2.87
CA PHE A 131 4.31 -1.80 -2.16
C PHE A 131 4.42 -2.03 -0.65
N GLY A 132 5.11 -1.14 0.06
CA GLY A 132 5.38 -1.27 1.50
C GLY A 132 6.59 -2.12 1.86
N LEU A 133 7.34 -2.65 0.88
CA LEU A 133 8.46 -3.57 1.17
C LEU A 133 9.54 -2.95 2.07
N HIS A 134 9.73 -1.63 1.99
CA HIS A 134 10.63 -0.86 2.86
C HIS A 134 10.32 -0.99 4.35
N LEU A 135 9.09 -1.37 4.73
CA LEU A 135 8.67 -1.55 6.13
C LEU A 135 9.39 -2.71 6.82
N LEU A 136 9.92 -3.68 6.07
CA LEU A 136 10.65 -4.83 6.63
C LEU A 136 11.95 -4.42 7.33
N ARG A 137 12.50 -3.24 7.03
CA ARG A 137 13.75 -2.72 7.62
C ARG A 137 13.62 -2.43 9.11
N SER A 138 12.46 -1.93 9.53
CA SER A 138 12.23 -1.45 10.89
C SER A 138 11.21 -2.27 11.66
N ALA A 139 10.43 -3.11 10.99
CA ALA A 139 9.39 -3.92 11.62
C ALA A 139 9.74 -5.42 11.63
N SER A 140 9.67 -6.00 12.84
CA SER A 140 9.58 -7.44 13.06
C SER A 140 8.10 -7.80 13.22
N GLY A 141 7.54 -8.55 12.27
CA GLY A 141 6.14 -8.93 12.28
C GLY A 141 5.80 -9.86 11.13
N ASP A 142 4.63 -10.47 11.23
CA ASP A 142 4.06 -11.32 10.19
C ASP A 142 3.61 -10.45 9.01
N VAL A 143 3.81 -10.94 7.80
CA VAL A 143 3.53 -10.20 6.56
C VAL A 143 2.17 -10.58 6.03
N ALA A 144 1.32 -9.58 5.79
CA ALA A 144 0.03 -9.74 5.11
C ALA A 144 0.11 -9.08 3.73
N ILE A 145 -0.24 -9.81 2.68
CA ILE A 145 -0.17 -9.31 1.30
C ILE A 145 -1.58 -9.25 0.69
N VAL A 146 -1.96 -8.10 0.17
CA VAL A 146 -3.22 -7.83 -0.54
C VAL A 146 -2.95 -7.41 -1.98
N GLU A 147 -3.98 -7.35 -2.83
CA GLU A 147 -3.79 -6.96 -4.23
C GLU A 147 -3.47 -5.45 -4.38
N ALA A 148 -4.28 -4.60 -3.74
CA ALA A 148 -4.23 -3.15 -3.93
C ALA A 148 -3.54 -2.39 -2.80
N GLU A 149 -2.85 -1.30 -3.17
CA GLU A 149 -2.15 -0.42 -2.23
C GLU A 149 -3.13 0.29 -1.27
N LYS A 150 -4.34 0.64 -1.76
CA LYS A 150 -5.46 1.16 -0.92
C LYS A 150 -5.66 0.27 0.31
N THR A 151 -5.83 -1.02 0.06
CA THR A 151 -6.21 -2.03 1.05
C THR A 151 -5.11 -2.19 2.09
N ALA A 152 -3.84 -2.24 1.66
CA ALA A 152 -2.69 -2.29 2.56
C ALA A 152 -2.62 -1.04 3.46
N VAL A 153 -2.78 0.16 2.89
CA VAL A 153 -2.77 1.42 3.65
C VAL A 153 -3.87 1.43 4.71
N ILE A 154 -5.11 1.10 4.35
CA ILE A 154 -6.24 1.11 5.28
C ILE A 154 -6.03 0.07 6.39
N LEU A 155 -5.75 -1.19 6.02
CA LEU A 155 -5.65 -2.27 7.00
C LEU A 155 -4.44 -2.14 7.93
N SER A 156 -3.40 -1.41 7.53
CA SER A 156 -2.26 -1.13 8.41
C SER A 156 -2.59 -0.32 9.66
N GLU A 157 -3.68 0.45 9.65
CA GLU A 157 -4.15 1.21 10.82
C GLU A 157 -5.14 0.40 11.68
N HIS A 158 -5.85 -0.56 11.09
CA HIS A 158 -6.83 -1.41 11.79
C HIS A 158 -6.22 -2.69 12.36
N TYR A 159 -5.19 -3.21 11.70
CA TYR A 159 -4.50 -4.45 12.06
C TYR A 159 -2.98 -4.23 12.09
N PRO A 160 -2.49 -3.40 13.04
CA PRO A 160 -1.08 -2.98 13.10
C PRO A 160 -0.11 -4.10 13.49
N GLN A 161 -0.61 -5.27 13.92
CA GLN A 161 0.21 -6.45 14.20
C GLN A 161 0.82 -7.08 12.93
N TYR A 162 0.30 -6.76 11.75
CA TYR A 162 0.82 -7.22 10.47
C TYR A 162 1.59 -6.13 9.73
N ILE A 163 2.61 -6.53 8.98
CA ILE A 163 3.24 -5.71 7.97
C ILE A 163 2.44 -5.88 6.67
N TRP A 164 1.64 -4.86 6.31
CA TRP A 164 0.80 -4.91 5.13
C TRP A 164 1.56 -4.48 3.88
N LEU A 165 1.62 -5.39 2.91
CA LEU A 165 2.20 -5.17 1.59
C LEU A 165 1.13 -5.31 0.50
N ALA A 166 1.39 -4.76 -0.68
CA ALA A 166 0.51 -4.95 -1.83
C ALA A 166 1.27 -5.34 -3.11
N THR A 167 0.64 -6.16 -3.95
CA THR A 167 1.22 -6.63 -5.22
C THR A 167 1.22 -5.54 -6.29
N GLY A 168 0.23 -4.64 -6.23
CA GLY A 168 0.06 -3.54 -7.17
C GLY A 168 -1.00 -3.79 -8.24
N GLY A 169 -1.78 -4.87 -8.13
CA GLY A 169 -2.93 -5.15 -9.00
C GLY A 169 -3.01 -6.59 -9.51
N LEU A 170 -4.03 -6.83 -10.33
CA LEU A 170 -4.33 -8.13 -10.90
C LEU A 170 -3.13 -8.69 -11.70
N GLY A 171 -2.70 -9.90 -11.36
CA GLY A 171 -1.59 -10.58 -12.03
C GLY A 171 -0.19 -10.10 -11.62
N GLU A 172 -0.08 -9.17 -10.68
CA GLU A 172 1.22 -8.63 -10.24
C GLU A 172 1.90 -9.47 -9.15
N LEU A 173 1.22 -10.46 -8.57
CA LEU A 173 1.88 -11.41 -7.68
C LEU A 173 2.80 -12.30 -8.51
N GLN A 174 4.09 -12.26 -8.24
CA GLN A 174 5.10 -13.05 -8.93
C GLN A 174 6.07 -13.67 -7.91
N PRO A 175 6.57 -14.90 -8.15
CA PRO A 175 7.48 -15.58 -7.23
C PRO A 175 8.67 -14.73 -6.78
N ASP A 176 9.31 -14.02 -7.72
CA ASP A 176 10.50 -13.20 -7.42
C ASP A 176 10.23 -12.04 -6.48
N LYS A 177 9.01 -11.48 -6.46
CA LYS A 177 8.62 -10.40 -5.54
C LYS A 177 8.54 -10.88 -4.09
N LEU A 178 8.46 -12.19 -3.84
CA LEU A 178 8.42 -12.77 -2.49
C LEU A 178 9.81 -13.10 -1.93
N ARG A 179 10.87 -13.11 -2.75
CA ARG A 179 12.24 -13.41 -2.28
C ARG A 179 12.68 -12.58 -1.06
N PRO A 180 12.40 -11.27 -0.98
CA PRO A 180 12.80 -10.47 0.18
C PRO A 180 12.07 -10.84 1.49
N LEU A 181 11.03 -11.68 1.42
CA LEU A 181 10.24 -12.12 2.56
C LEU A 181 10.76 -13.41 3.20
N ARG A 182 11.89 -13.96 2.71
CA ARG A 182 12.50 -15.18 3.25
C ARG A 182 12.64 -15.10 4.78
N GLY A 183 12.28 -16.17 5.47
CA GLY A 183 12.30 -16.26 6.93
C GLY A 183 11.15 -15.55 7.65
N ARG A 184 10.21 -14.91 6.93
CA ARG A 184 8.99 -14.32 7.52
C ARG A 184 7.81 -15.27 7.39
N LYS A 185 6.86 -15.16 8.32
CA LYS A 185 5.52 -15.74 8.14
C LYS A 185 4.74 -14.84 7.20
N VAL A 186 4.22 -15.41 6.13
CA VAL A 186 3.49 -14.68 5.08
C VAL A 186 2.08 -15.23 4.94
N VAL A 187 1.10 -14.34 4.91
CA VAL A 187 -0.30 -14.64 4.59
C VAL A 187 -0.73 -13.79 3.40
N LEU A 188 -1.23 -14.45 2.36
CA LEU A 188 -1.77 -13.80 1.17
C LEU A 188 -3.30 -13.71 1.27
N PHE A 189 -3.85 -12.55 0.91
CA PHE A 189 -5.28 -12.25 0.91
C PHE A 189 -5.69 -11.83 -0.52
N PRO A 190 -5.97 -12.81 -1.40
CA PRO A 190 -6.42 -12.53 -2.76
C PRO A 190 -7.79 -11.85 -2.76
N ASP A 191 -7.99 -10.87 -3.64
CA ASP A 191 -9.30 -10.25 -3.85
C ASP A 191 -10.31 -11.29 -4.36
N THR A 192 -11.59 -11.01 -4.13
CA THR A 192 -12.65 -11.90 -4.61
C THR A 192 -12.74 -11.90 -6.13
N ASP A 193 -13.12 -13.05 -6.69
CA ASP A 193 -13.56 -13.15 -8.07
C ASP A 193 -14.70 -14.17 -8.20
N PRO A 194 -15.55 -14.07 -9.24
CA PRO A 194 -16.71 -14.94 -9.39
C PRO A 194 -16.37 -16.44 -9.43
N ASP A 195 -15.19 -16.79 -9.95
CA ASP A 195 -14.81 -18.16 -10.25
C ASP A 195 -13.76 -18.71 -9.27
N GLY A 196 -13.29 -17.92 -8.30
CA GLY A 196 -12.17 -18.26 -7.41
C GLY A 196 -10.82 -18.41 -8.14
N LYS A 197 -10.67 -17.84 -9.35
CA LYS A 197 -9.44 -17.88 -10.15
C LYS A 197 -8.28 -17.17 -9.46
N THR A 198 -8.53 -16.02 -8.84
CA THR A 198 -7.50 -15.24 -8.13
C THR A 198 -6.98 -16.03 -6.94
N PHE A 199 -7.88 -16.62 -6.14
CA PHE A 199 -7.51 -17.48 -5.01
C PHE A 199 -6.65 -18.67 -5.43
N ARG A 200 -7.04 -19.37 -6.49
CA ARG A 200 -6.26 -20.52 -7.03
C ARG A 200 -4.89 -20.08 -7.56
N SER A 201 -4.84 -19.02 -8.36
CA SER A 201 -3.58 -18.50 -8.90
C SER A 201 -2.59 -18.11 -7.80
N TRP A 202 -3.05 -17.44 -6.74
CA TRP A 202 -2.20 -17.07 -5.61
C TRP A 202 -1.75 -18.30 -4.80
N SER A 203 -2.62 -19.32 -4.70
CA SER A 203 -2.27 -20.60 -4.07
C SER A 203 -1.19 -21.36 -4.85
N ASP A 204 -1.25 -21.33 -6.18
CA ASP A 204 -0.25 -21.96 -7.03
C ASP A 204 1.09 -21.22 -6.95
N ILE A 205 1.09 -19.88 -6.97
CA ILE A 205 2.32 -19.09 -6.78
C ILE A 205 2.93 -19.33 -5.38
N ALA A 206 2.10 -19.40 -4.34
CA ALA A 206 2.58 -19.70 -2.99
C ALA A 206 3.24 -21.09 -2.94
N ARG A 207 2.66 -22.10 -3.61
CA ARG A 207 3.23 -23.44 -3.71
C ARG A 207 4.56 -23.43 -4.47
N GLU A 208 4.59 -22.81 -5.64
CA GLU A 208 5.81 -22.67 -6.46
C GLU A 208 6.96 -22.05 -5.64
N VAL A 209 6.66 -21.00 -4.89
CA VAL A 209 7.66 -20.32 -4.05
C VAL A 209 8.13 -21.22 -2.91
N MET A 210 7.22 -21.90 -2.22
CA MET A 210 7.57 -22.82 -1.14
C MET A 210 8.41 -24.01 -1.61
N ASP A 211 8.20 -24.47 -2.84
CA ASP A 211 8.96 -25.57 -3.46
C ASP A 211 10.34 -25.12 -3.98
N SER A 212 10.61 -23.81 -4.01
CA SER A 212 11.85 -23.24 -4.52
C SER A 212 12.99 -23.25 -3.49
N VAL A 213 14.23 -23.33 -3.98
CA VAL A 213 15.45 -23.29 -3.15
C VAL A 213 15.56 -21.99 -2.33
N PHE A 214 15.07 -20.85 -2.85
CA PHE A 214 15.20 -19.59 -2.12
C PHE A 214 14.30 -19.50 -0.90
N TRP A 215 13.27 -20.34 -0.81
CA TRP A 215 12.36 -20.40 0.35
C TRP A 215 12.80 -21.43 1.40
N GLU A 216 13.87 -22.19 1.15
CA GLU A 216 14.38 -23.19 2.06
C GLU A 216 14.65 -22.62 3.47
N GLY A 217 14.13 -23.32 4.48
CA GLY A 217 14.20 -22.94 5.90
C GLY A 217 13.22 -21.83 6.32
N SER A 218 12.37 -21.33 5.42
CA SER A 218 11.38 -20.30 5.74
C SER A 218 10.05 -20.92 6.21
N PRO A 219 9.25 -20.20 7.02
CA PRO A 219 7.88 -20.60 7.32
C PRO A 219 7.02 -20.75 6.05
N PRO A 220 5.98 -21.60 6.06
CA PRO A 220 5.09 -21.75 4.92
C PRO A 220 4.32 -20.46 4.63
N ILE A 221 4.12 -20.18 3.34
CA ILE A 221 3.24 -19.12 2.86
C ILE A 221 1.80 -19.64 2.92
N ARG A 222 0.92 -18.91 3.61
CA ARG A 222 -0.51 -19.25 3.69
C ARG A 222 -1.31 -18.39 2.73
N VAL A 223 -2.32 -18.97 2.09
CA VAL A 223 -3.34 -18.21 1.35
C VAL A 223 -4.63 -18.25 2.16
N SER A 224 -5.13 -17.08 2.56
CA SER A 224 -6.32 -16.96 3.39
C SER A 224 -7.58 -17.25 2.57
N PRO A 225 -8.41 -18.22 2.96
CA PRO A 225 -9.66 -18.51 2.27
C PRO A 225 -10.80 -17.60 2.73
N ILE A 226 -10.54 -16.61 3.59
CA ILE A 226 -11.59 -15.82 4.25
C ILE A 226 -12.57 -15.19 3.26
N LEU A 227 -12.05 -14.56 2.20
CA LEU A 227 -12.88 -13.96 1.15
C LEU A 227 -13.54 -15.02 0.26
N GLU A 228 -12.83 -16.10 -0.05
CA GLU A 228 -13.38 -17.19 -0.87
C GLU A 228 -14.53 -17.92 -0.18
N GLN A 229 -14.46 -18.11 1.14
CA GLN A 229 -15.44 -18.86 1.91
C GLN A 229 -16.60 -18.01 2.43
N HIS A 230 -16.38 -16.72 2.69
CA HIS A 230 -17.36 -15.88 3.38
C HIS A 230 -17.94 -14.74 2.54
N ALA A 231 -17.34 -14.39 1.40
CA ALA A 231 -17.94 -13.38 0.52
C ALA A 231 -19.19 -13.93 -0.20
N SER A 232 -20.25 -13.13 -0.24
CA SER A 232 -21.48 -13.49 -0.95
C SER A 232 -21.26 -13.52 -2.47
N PRO A 233 -22.12 -14.20 -3.26
CA PRO A 233 -22.01 -14.18 -4.72
C PRO A 233 -22.01 -12.78 -5.33
N ALA A 234 -22.77 -11.84 -4.75
CA ALA A 234 -22.81 -10.44 -5.19
C ALA A 234 -21.48 -9.72 -4.88
N GLN A 235 -20.91 -9.96 -3.70
CA GLN A 235 -19.59 -9.44 -3.32
C GLN A 235 -18.48 -9.99 -4.23
N LYS A 236 -18.50 -11.30 -4.55
CA LYS A 236 -17.57 -11.91 -5.51
C LYS A 236 -17.72 -11.34 -6.91
N ALA A 237 -18.95 -11.09 -7.37
CA ALA A 237 -19.21 -10.43 -8.64
C ALA A 237 -18.69 -8.98 -8.68
N ALA A 238 -18.76 -8.28 -7.54
CA ALA A 238 -18.23 -6.93 -7.38
C ALA A 238 -16.70 -6.88 -7.23
N LYS A 239 -16.03 -8.03 -7.04
CA LYS A 239 -14.58 -8.15 -6.83
C LYS A 239 -14.09 -7.28 -5.66
N ILE A 240 -14.78 -7.40 -4.52
CA ILE A 240 -14.39 -6.69 -3.30
C ILE A 240 -13.04 -7.18 -2.78
N ASP A 241 -12.35 -6.29 -2.06
CA ASP A 241 -11.11 -6.58 -1.36
C ASP A 241 -11.33 -6.85 0.15
N LEU A 242 -10.26 -7.13 0.88
CA LEU A 242 -10.33 -7.44 2.32
C LEU A 242 -10.77 -6.24 3.18
N ALA A 243 -10.40 -5.01 2.80
CA ALA A 243 -10.81 -3.83 3.55
C ALA A 243 -12.31 -3.57 3.38
N ASP A 244 -12.81 -3.75 2.16
CA ASP A 244 -14.24 -3.68 1.85
C ASP A 244 -15.02 -4.71 2.68
N PHE A 245 -14.57 -5.97 2.70
CA PHE A 245 -15.22 -7.04 3.47
C PHE A 245 -15.24 -6.81 5.00
N LEU A 246 -14.15 -6.24 5.56
CA LEU A 246 -14.02 -6.08 7.02
C LEU A 246 -14.62 -4.77 7.55
N LEU A 247 -14.66 -3.72 6.74
CA LEU A 247 -14.88 -2.35 7.22
C LEU A 247 -16.04 -1.64 6.53
N ASP A 248 -16.47 -2.08 5.35
CA ASP A 248 -17.56 -1.39 4.66
C ASP A 248 -18.93 -1.89 5.13
N ALA A 249 -19.51 -1.16 6.09
CA ALA A 249 -20.87 -1.41 6.58
C ALA A 249 -21.98 -1.21 5.52
N ARG A 250 -21.64 -0.74 4.31
CA ARG A 250 -22.58 -0.56 3.19
C ARG A 250 -22.65 -1.76 2.26
N LEU A 251 -21.74 -2.73 2.40
CA LEU A 251 -21.81 -3.98 1.65
C LEU A 251 -22.80 -4.94 2.35
N PRO A 252 -23.77 -5.50 1.59
CA PRO A 252 -24.76 -6.43 2.14
C PRO A 252 -24.13 -7.77 2.54
#